data_AF-A0A7K4NKT1-F1
#
_entry.id   AF-A0A7K4NKT1-F1
#
_cell.length_a   1.000
_cell.length_b   1.000
_cell.length_c   1.000
_cell.angle_alpha   90.00
_cell.angle_beta   90.00
_cell.angle_gamma   90.00
#
_symmetry.space_group_name_H-M   'P 1'
#
loop_
_entity.id
_entity.type
_entity.pdbx_description
1 polymer ?
#
loop_
_entity_poly.entity_id
_entity_poly.type
_entity_poly.pdbx_seq_one_letter_code
_entity_poly.pdbx_strand_id
1 'polypeptide(L)'
;MVQIDTPASMESFRTFVMVSTCSSFAPQSYADDTEVFPEREENLGSIYVEAADKVTLKKIRDITFVNARDVLGIIYNSRSGNTKLNWRQIRRNNGKVTGEASSNSLVNLAQSGVITLDWVENYVRKKTQEN
;
A
#
# COMPACT_ATOMS: atom_id res chain seq x y z
N MET A 1 -3.82 -17.01 -0.71
CA MET A 1 -3.37 -15.79 0.01
C MET A 1 -1.91 -15.99 0.39
N VAL A 2 -1.13 -14.92 0.41
CA VAL A 2 0.31 -14.95 0.68
C VAL A 2 0.60 -14.09 1.90
N GLN A 3 1.29 -14.64 2.89
CA GLN A 3 1.71 -13.88 4.06
C GLN A 3 2.85 -12.93 3.66
N ILE A 4 2.68 -11.65 3.98
CA ILE A 4 3.67 -10.60 3.83
C ILE A 4 4.15 -10.24 5.23
N ASP A 5 5.46 -10.32 5.42
CA ASP A 5 6.17 -9.84 6.59
C ASP A 5 7.54 -9.37 6.10
N THR A 6 7.67 -8.07 5.84
CA THR A 6 8.91 -7.51 5.26
C THR A 6 9.13 -6.06 5.72
N PRO A 7 10.38 -5.65 5.97
CA PRO A 7 10.69 -4.22 6.06
C PRO A 7 10.42 -3.54 4.72
N ALA A 8 9.82 -2.34 4.76
CA ALA A 8 9.64 -1.50 3.58
C ALA A 8 9.57 -0.02 3.97
N SER A 9 9.95 0.85 3.04
CA SER A 9 9.80 2.29 3.23
C SER A 9 8.31 2.71 3.16
N MET A 10 7.99 3.83 3.80
CA MET A 10 6.68 4.48 3.68
C MET A 10 6.35 4.81 2.22
N GLU A 11 7.33 5.29 1.46
CA GLU A 11 7.18 5.68 0.07
C GLU A 11 6.86 4.48 -0.84
N SER A 12 7.53 3.35 -0.63
CA SER A 12 7.25 2.10 -1.34
C SER A 12 5.81 1.64 -1.08
N PHE A 13 5.37 1.69 0.18
CA PHE A 13 4.00 1.30 0.52
C PHE A 13 2.96 2.31 0.01
N ARG A 14 3.24 3.62 0.08
CA ARG A 14 2.41 4.68 -0.53
C ARG A 14 2.23 4.42 -2.03
N THR A 15 3.32 4.15 -2.74
CA THR A 15 3.31 3.86 -4.17
C THR A 15 2.46 2.63 -4.47
N PHE A 16 2.58 1.57 -3.68
CA PHE A 16 1.75 0.38 -3.78
C PHE A 16 0.25 0.71 -3.65
N VAL A 17 -0.12 1.52 -2.65
CA VAL A 17 -1.51 1.93 -2.45
C VAL A 17 -2.00 2.74 -3.65
N MET A 18 -1.22 3.71 -4.13
CA MET A 18 -1.56 4.54 -5.30
C MET A 18 -1.79 3.69 -6.55
N VAL A 19 -0.83 2.82 -6.89
CA VAL A 19 -0.90 1.92 -8.07
C VAL A 19 -2.11 0.99 -7.98
N SER A 20 -2.40 0.46 -6.79
CA SER A 20 -3.48 -0.50 -6.58
C SER A 20 -4.88 0.12 -6.53
N THR A 21 -5.01 1.45 -6.51
CA THR A 21 -6.29 2.10 -6.19
C THR A 21 -6.69 3.23 -7.13
N CYS A 22 -5.77 4.14 -7.45
CA CYS A 22 -6.14 5.41 -8.09
C CYS A 22 -5.19 5.88 -9.18
N SER A 23 -4.17 5.10 -9.55
CA SER A 23 -3.20 5.43 -10.62
C SER A 23 -3.83 5.88 -11.94
N SER A 24 -5.01 5.36 -12.29
CA SER A 24 -5.71 5.71 -13.54
C SER A 24 -6.37 7.09 -13.54
N PHE A 25 -6.51 7.75 -12.39
CA PHE A 25 -7.21 9.04 -12.29
C PHE A 25 -6.62 10.02 -11.27
N ALA A 26 -5.61 9.62 -10.51
CA ALA A 26 -4.90 10.51 -9.60
C ALA A 26 -4.20 11.63 -10.39
N PRO A 27 -4.31 12.90 -9.98
CA PRO A 27 -3.50 13.97 -10.56
C PRO A 27 -2.02 13.66 -10.47
N GLN A 28 -1.25 13.95 -11.52
CA GLN A 28 0.19 13.68 -11.54
C GLN A 28 0.91 14.38 -10.39
N SER A 29 0.53 15.62 -10.06
CA SER A 29 1.07 16.35 -8.91
C SER A 29 0.85 15.64 -7.57
N TYR A 30 -0.22 14.85 -7.43
CA TYR A 30 -0.48 14.06 -6.22
C TYR A 30 0.30 12.74 -6.24
N ALA A 31 0.53 12.16 -7.42
CA ALA A 31 1.35 10.97 -7.57
C ALA A 31 2.83 11.24 -7.24
N ASP A 32 3.33 12.41 -7.64
CA ASP A 32 4.72 12.84 -7.45
C ASP A 32 5.01 13.36 -6.03
N ASP A 33 3.99 13.85 -5.32
CA ASP A 33 4.13 14.37 -3.96
C ASP A 33 4.13 13.23 -2.92
N THR A 34 5.29 13.00 -2.30
CA THR A 34 5.50 11.95 -1.28
C THR A 34 4.70 12.13 0.01
N GLU A 35 4.16 13.32 0.26
CA GLU A 35 3.29 13.61 1.41
C GLU A 35 1.80 13.41 1.09
N VAL A 36 1.43 13.11 -0.17
CA VAL A 36 0.04 12.90 -0.56
C VAL A 36 -0.33 11.43 -0.56
N PHE A 37 -1.38 11.08 0.16
CA PHE A 37 -1.86 9.71 0.29
C PHE A 37 -3.33 9.59 -0.11
N PRO A 38 -3.74 8.44 -0.67
CA PRO A 38 -5.15 8.14 -0.87
C PRO A 38 -5.75 7.49 0.38
N GLU A 39 -6.95 7.91 0.77
CA GLU A 39 -7.80 7.27 1.77
C GLU A 39 -9.13 6.82 1.15
N ARG A 40 -9.73 5.78 1.73
CA ARG A 40 -11.02 5.24 1.32
C ARG A 40 -11.79 4.72 2.54
N GLU A 41 -13.08 5.00 2.55
CA GLU A 41 -14.02 4.59 3.60
C GLU A 41 -14.15 3.05 3.70
N GLU A 42 -14.49 2.55 4.90
CA GLU A 42 -14.43 1.12 5.26
C GLU A 42 -15.39 0.22 4.45
N ASN A 43 -16.53 0.76 4.03
CA ASN A 43 -17.57 0.03 3.31
C ASN A 43 -17.14 -0.48 1.92
N LEU A 44 -16.06 0.06 1.34
CA LEU A 44 -15.54 -0.29 0.02
C LEU A 44 -14.12 -0.88 0.09
N GLY A 45 -13.72 -1.38 1.27
CA GLY A 45 -12.34 -1.79 1.55
C GLY A 45 -11.50 -0.59 1.97
N SER A 46 -11.23 -0.47 3.28
CA SER A 46 -10.60 0.72 3.85
C SER A 46 -9.19 0.99 3.38
N ILE A 47 -8.88 2.27 3.22
CA ILE A 47 -7.52 2.78 3.17
C ILE A 47 -7.45 3.91 4.18
N TYR A 48 -6.59 3.78 5.18
CA TYR A 48 -6.50 4.74 6.27
C TYR A 48 -5.04 5.09 6.55
N VAL A 49 -4.76 6.37 6.70
CA VAL A 49 -3.44 6.90 7.02
C VAL A 49 -3.48 7.52 8.41
N GLU A 50 -2.67 6.98 9.31
CA GLU A 50 -2.44 7.54 10.64
C GLU A 50 -1.19 8.42 10.60
N ALA A 51 -1.36 9.69 10.95
CA ALA A 51 -0.33 10.71 10.88
C ALA A 51 -0.56 11.77 11.96
N ALA A 52 0.51 12.46 12.39
CA ALA A 52 0.40 13.52 13.39
C ALA A 52 -0.28 14.77 12.82
N ASP A 53 -0.01 15.10 11.56
CA ASP A 53 -0.66 16.18 10.82
C ASP A 53 -1.24 15.62 9.52
N LYS A 54 -2.51 15.95 9.26
CA LYS A 54 -3.25 15.44 8.11
C LYS A 54 -4.30 16.46 7.67
N VAL A 55 -4.20 16.87 6.40
CA VAL A 55 -5.11 17.83 5.77
C VAL A 55 -5.75 17.20 4.54
N THR A 56 -7.07 17.24 4.45
CA THR A 56 -7.80 16.81 3.26
C THR A 56 -7.56 17.78 2.10
N LEU A 57 -7.10 17.25 0.97
CA LEU A 57 -6.91 18.03 -0.25
C LEU A 57 -8.18 18.03 -1.11
N LYS A 58 -8.59 16.84 -1.58
CA LYS A 58 -9.73 16.69 -2.49
C LYS A 58 -10.23 15.25 -2.52
N LYS A 59 -11.54 15.08 -2.65
CA LYS A 59 -12.16 13.78 -2.99
C LYS A 59 -12.35 13.68 -4.51
N ILE A 60 -11.87 12.59 -5.10
CA ILE A 60 -12.06 12.24 -6.51
C ILE A 60 -12.58 10.81 -6.55
N ARG A 61 -13.80 10.63 -7.05
CA ARG A 61 -14.54 9.35 -6.96
C ARG A 61 -14.69 8.95 -5.47
N ASP A 62 -14.37 7.71 -5.13
CA ASP A 62 -14.41 7.17 -3.77
C ASP A 62 -13.10 7.35 -3.00
N ILE A 63 -12.10 8.01 -3.57
CA ILE A 63 -10.80 8.25 -2.95
C ILE A 63 -10.69 9.69 -2.46
N THR A 64 -10.35 9.84 -1.18
CA THR A 64 -10.02 11.13 -0.58
C THR A 64 -8.50 11.26 -0.54
N PHE A 65 -7.95 12.25 -1.23
CA PHE A 65 -6.53 12.56 -1.14
C PHE A 65 -6.27 13.46 0.06
N VAL A 66 -5.27 13.09 0.85
CA VAL A 66 -4.82 13.83 2.05
C VAL A 66 -3.35 14.15 1.91
N ASN A 67 -2.92 15.33 2.35
CA ASN A 67 -1.53 15.61 2.64
C ASN A 67 -1.28 15.21 4.10
N ALA A 68 -0.34 14.32 4.35
CA ALA A 68 -0.07 13.77 5.68
C ALA A 68 1.42 13.82 6.00
N ARG A 69 1.75 14.30 7.21
CA ARG A 69 3.10 14.43 7.74
C ARG A 69 3.25 13.65 9.04
N ASP A 70 4.46 13.18 9.29
CA ASP A 70 4.77 12.30 10.43
C ASP A 70 3.83 11.09 10.48
N VAL A 71 3.79 10.34 9.37
CA VAL A 71 2.97 9.13 9.22
C VAL A 71 3.48 8.02 10.14
N LEU A 72 2.58 7.52 10.99
CA LEU A 72 2.83 6.44 11.94
C LEU A 72 2.40 5.08 11.39
N GLY A 73 1.38 5.06 10.52
CA GLY A 73 1.12 3.89 9.69
C GLY A 73 -0.03 4.01 8.73
N ILE A 74 -0.17 2.98 7.91
CA ILE A 74 -1.09 2.94 6.77
C ILE A 74 -1.76 1.59 6.76
N ILE A 75 -3.09 1.58 6.72
CA ILE A 75 -3.91 0.37 6.58
C ILE A 75 -4.43 0.32 5.15
N TYR A 76 -4.27 -0.81 4.48
CA TYR A 76 -4.78 -1.06 3.14
C TYR A 76 -5.62 -2.33 3.11
N ASN A 77 -6.88 -2.19 2.70
CA ASN A 77 -7.78 -3.27 2.37
C ASN A 77 -8.28 -3.10 0.93
N SER A 78 -8.02 -4.10 0.10
CA SER A 78 -8.56 -4.14 -1.27
C SER A 78 -10.08 -4.24 -1.26
N ARG A 79 -10.75 -3.74 -2.31
CA ARG A 79 -12.21 -3.87 -2.50
C ARG A 79 -12.71 -5.31 -2.46
N SER A 80 -11.90 -6.26 -2.94
CA SER A 80 -12.24 -7.69 -2.94
C SER A 80 -12.05 -8.35 -1.58
N GLY A 81 -11.42 -7.68 -0.60
CA GLY A 81 -11.06 -8.26 0.69
C GLY A 81 -9.88 -9.24 0.66
N ASN A 82 -9.35 -9.56 -0.54
CA ASN A 82 -8.27 -10.53 -0.73
C ASN A 82 -6.87 -9.95 -0.52
N THR A 83 -6.75 -8.71 -0.07
CA THR A 83 -5.47 -8.13 0.34
C THR A 83 -5.73 -7.19 1.49
N LYS A 84 -5.05 -7.46 2.61
CA LYS A 84 -5.12 -6.74 3.86
C LYS A 84 -3.70 -6.54 4.35
N LEU A 85 -3.19 -5.33 4.23
CA LEU A 85 -1.80 -5.01 4.54
C LEU A 85 -1.75 -3.81 5.46
N ASN A 86 -0.85 -3.86 6.43
CA ASN A 86 -0.57 -2.77 7.34
C ASN A 86 0.90 -2.39 7.21
N TRP A 87 1.19 -1.13 6.97
CA TRP A 87 2.52 -0.58 7.14
C TRP A 87 2.61 0.15 8.47
N ARG A 88 3.65 -0.13 9.25
CA ARG A 88 3.87 0.51 10.54
C ARG A 88 5.28 1.04 10.68
N GLN A 89 5.38 2.27 11.18
CA GLN A 89 6.65 2.94 11.36
C GLN A 89 7.51 2.18 12.38
N ILE A 90 8.79 2.02 12.05
CA ILE A 90 9.83 1.56 12.99
C ILE A 90 10.75 2.73 13.31
N ARG A 91 11.20 3.47 12.28
CA ARG A 91 12.08 4.62 12.44
C ARG A 91 12.02 5.53 11.23
N ARG A 92 11.69 6.81 11.43
CA ARG A 92 11.55 7.81 10.34
C ARG A 92 10.64 7.26 9.22
N ASN A 93 11.10 7.25 7.98
CA ASN A 93 10.31 6.77 6.84
C ASN A 93 10.45 5.26 6.60
N ASN A 94 11.12 4.54 7.50
CA ASN A 94 11.25 3.08 7.43
C ASN A 94 10.27 2.41 8.39
N GLY A 95 9.63 1.37 7.88
CA GLY A 95 8.66 0.59 8.62
C GLY A 95 8.64 -0.84 8.17
N LYS A 96 7.55 -1.52 8.51
CA LYS A 96 7.33 -2.92 8.20
C LYS A 96 5.93 -3.09 7.64
N VAL A 97 5.83 -3.84 6.54
CA VAL A 97 4.56 -4.28 5.97
C VAL A 97 4.24 -5.67 6.50
N THR A 98 3.04 -5.81 7.05
CA THR A 98 2.51 -7.10 7.51
C THR A 98 1.11 -7.34 6.97
N GLY A 99 0.75 -8.61 6.77
CA GLY A 99 -0.61 -9.03 6.46
C GLY A 99 -0.68 -10.02 5.32
N GLU A 100 -1.80 -10.04 4.61
CA GLU A 100 -2.08 -11.02 3.57
C GLU A 100 -2.28 -10.34 2.21
N ALA A 101 -1.62 -10.86 1.19
CA ALA A 101 -1.74 -10.40 -0.19
C ALA A 101 -2.35 -11.48 -1.10
N SER A 102 -3.12 -11.03 -2.07
CA SER A 102 -3.51 -11.88 -3.20
C SER A 102 -2.34 -12.03 -4.15
N SER A 103 -2.34 -13.09 -4.98
CA SER A 103 -1.30 -13.28 -6.00
C SER A 103 -1.20 -12.09 -6.95
N ASN A 104 -2.34 -11.45 -7.29
CA ASN A 104 -2.37 -10.27 -8.16
C ASN A 104 -1.69 -9.07 -7.51
N SER A 105 -1.81 -8.94 -6.19
CA SER A 105 -1.21 -7.84 -5.44
C SER A 105 0.31 -7.97 -5.36
N LEU A 106 0.89 -9.17 -5.55
CA LEU A 106 2.34 -9.37 -5.52
C LEU A 106 3.06 -8.57 -6.62
N VAL A 107 2.47 -8.47 -7.80
CA VAL A 107 3.04 -7.69 -8.91
C VAL A 107 3.13 -6.21 -8.52
N ASN A 108 2.06 -5.65 -7.96
CA ASN A 108 2.05 -4.26 -7.51
C ASN A 108 3.03 -4.03 -6.35
N LEU A 109 3.12 -4.99 -5.41
CA LEU A 109 4.07 -4.91 -4.29
C LEU A 109 5.53 -4.92 -4.79
N ALA A 110 5.85 -5.74 -5.79
CA ALA A 110 7.17 -5.80 -6.39
C ALA A 110 7.50 -4.53 -7.19
N GLN A 111 6.57 -4.06 -8.03
CA GLN A 111 6.73 -2.83 -8.81
C GLN A 111 6.90 -1.59 -7.93
N SER A 112 6.28 -1.58 -6.76
CA SER A 112 6.37 -0.47 -5.80
C SER A 112 7.56 -0.58 -4.85
N GLY A 113 8.37 -1.64 -4.97
CA GLY A 113 9.55 -1.87 -4.12
C GLY A 113 9.24 -2.29 -2.68
N VAL A 114 8.03 -2.80 -2.40
CA VAL A 114 7.68 -3.35 -1.08
C VAL A 114 8.29 -4.74 -0.88
N ILE A 115 8.34 -5.53 -1.95
CA ILE A 115 9.01 -6.84 -2.00
C ILE A 115 9.94 -6.86 -3.21
N THR A 116 10.92 -7.77 -3.20
CA THR A 116 11.82 -7.96 -4.34
C THR A 116 11.24 -8.96 -5.36
N LEU A 117 11.71 -8.89 -6.60
CA LEU A 117 11.37 -9.90 -7.62
C LEU A 117 11.82 -11.30 -7.20
N ASP A 118 13.01 -11.41 -6.59
CA ASP A 118 13.52 -12.67 -6.05
C ASP A 118 12.58 -13.29 -5.02
N TRP A 119 11.94 -12.46 -4.17
CA TRP A 119 10.95 -12.94 -3.21
C TRP A 119 9.74 -13.54 -3.93
N VAL A 120 9.26 -12.89 -5.00
CA VAL A 120 8.13 -13.38 -5.81
C VAL A 120 8.49 -14.68 -6.52
N GLU A 121 9.68 -14.76 -7.13
CA GLU A 121 10.14 -15.98 -7.79
C GLU A 121 10.25 -17.16 -6.83
N ASN A 122 10.81 -16.94 -5.64
CA ASN A 122 10.90 -17.96 -4.61
C ASN A 122 9.52 -18.43 -4.14
N TYR A 123 8.55 -17.52 -4.03
CA TYR A 123 7.16 -17.87 -3.71
C TYR A 123 6.54 -18.76 -4.80
N VAL A 124 6.69 -18.39 -6.07
CA VAL A 124 6.16 -19.15 -7.21
C VAL A 124 6.79 -20.55 -7.28
N ARG A 125 8.12 -20.65 -7.12
CA ARG A 125 8.84 -21.94 -7.11
C ARG A 125 8.32 -22.89 -6.02
N LYS A 126 8.12 -22.40 -4.80
CA LYS A 126 7.57 -23.21 -3.69
C LYS A 126 6.15 -23.70 -4.02
N LYS A 127 5.30 -22.81 -4.54
CA LYS A 127 3.92 -23.16 -4.96
C LYS A 127 3.87 -24.25 -6.02
N THR A 128 4.81 -24.27 -6.97
CA THR A 128 4.87 -25.29 -8.02
C THR A 128 5.38 -26.65 -7.51
N GLN A 129 6.12 -26.68 -6.40
CA GLN A 129 6.61 -27.93 -5.79
C GLN A 129 5.61 -28.58 -4.83
N GLU A 130 4.62 -27.81 -4.34
CA GLU A 130 3.56 -28.28 -3.44
C GLU A 130 2.32 -28.84 -4.18
N ASN A 131 2.26 -28.67 -5.50
CA ASN A 131 1.20 -29.17 -6.39
C ASN A 131 1.69 -30.37 -7.21
#